data_AF-A0A195CG97-F1
#
_entry.id   AF-A0A195CG97-F1
#
_cell.length_a   1.000
_cell.length_b   1.000
_cell.length_c   1.000
_cell.angle_alpha   90.00
_cell.angle_beta   90.00
_cell.angle_gamma   90.00
#
_symmetry.space_group_name_H-M   'P 1'
#
loop_
_entity.id
_entity.type
_entity.pdbx_description
1 polymer ?
#
loop_
_entity_poly.entity_id
_entity_poly.type
_entity_poly.pdbx_seq_one_letter_code
_entity_poly.pdbx_strand_id
1 'polypeptide(L)'
;MGKVKKSPSPLREAKIPKTMTGRKVPKCGRCYIHGVVILLSGHKKYCQFQNCECPRCYIFLAEQRLAADKIAQKRAYELSKLKKISHLEVSISLFCQSIRSVNRKLVIIAVAKID
;
A
#
# COMPACT_ATOMS: atom_id res chain seq x y z
N MET A 1 22.30 -7.68 -34.88
CA MET A 1 21.77 -8.39 -33.69
C MET A 1 20.57 -7.62 -33.18
N GLY A 2 19.41 -8.29 -33.10
CA GLY A 2 18.08 -7.67 -33.21
C GLY A 2 17.66 -6.78 -32.05
N LYS A 3 17.11 -5.60 -32.37
CA LYS A 3 16.38 -4.76 -31.44
C LYS A 3 15.02 -5.42 -31.18
N VAL A 4 14.87 -6.08 -30.03
CA VAL A 4 13.55 -6.53 -29.56
C VAL A 4 12.75 -5.28 -29.23
N LYS A 5 11.89 -4.87 -30.18
CA LYS A 5 10.86 -3.86 -29.93
C LYS A 5 9.89 -4.47 -28.91
N LYS A 6 9.93 -4.02 -27.66
CA LYS A 6 8.85 -4.31 -26.71
C LYS A 6 7.64 -3.50 -27.18
N SER A 7 6.82 -4.11 -28.02
CA SER A 7 5.55 -3.56 -28.47
C SER A 7 4.65 -3.30 -27.24
N PRO A 8 4.21 -2.06 -26.98
CA PRO A 8 3.11 -1.85 -26.07
C PRO A 8 1.86 -2.38 -26.77
N SER A 9 1.24 -3.40 -26.17
CA SER A 9 -0.03 -3.96 -26.64
C SER A 9 -1.11 -2.87 -26.74
N PRO A 10 -1.97 -2.89 -27.78
CA PRO A 10 -2.93 -1.83 -28.06
C PRO A 10 -4.19 -2.03 -27.21
N LEU A 11 -4.10 -1.77 -25.92
CA LEU A 11 -5.27 -1.71 -25.04
C LEU A 11 -5.57 -0.26 -24.71
N ARG A 12 -6.28 0.36 -25.66
CA ARG A 12 -7.17 1.52 -25.54
C ARG A 12 -7.06 2.24 -24.20
N GLU A 13 -6.55 3.48 -24.20
CA GLU A 13 -6.77 4.45 -23.11
C GLU A 13 -8.28 4.71 -22.92
N ALA A 14 -8.98 3.79 -22.28
CA ALA A 14 -10.31 4.05 -21.75
C ALA A 14 -10.17 5.18 -20.72
N LYS A 15 -10.84 6.30 -20.96
CA LYS A 15 -10.86 7.50 -20.12
C LYS A 15 -11.23 7.11 -18.68
N ILE A 16 -10.24 7.01 -17.79
CA ILE A 16 -10.44 6.54 -16.42
C ILE A 16 -11.32 7.57 -15.69
N PRO A 17 -12.43 7.16 -15.06
CA PRO A 17 -13.25 8.05 -14.26
C PRO A 17 -12.42 8.73 -13.17
N LYS A 18 -12.55 10.05 -13.02
CA LYS A 18 -12.02 10.78 -11.88
C LYS A 18 -13.10 10.82 -10.80
N THR A 19 -12.72 10.70 -9.54
CA THR A 19 -13.65 10.97 -8.43
C THR A 19 -14.02 12.46 -8.41
N MET A 20 -15.13 12.83 -7.77
CA MET A 20 -15.53 14.24 -7.61
C MET A 20 -14.45 15.10 -6.93
N THR A 21 -13.58 14.48 -6.13
CA THR A 21 -12.42 15.14 -5.49
C THR A 21 -11.20 15.30 -6.43
N GLY A 22 -11.34 15.02 -7.72
CA GLY A 22 -10.25 15.05 -8.71
C GLY A 22 -9.24 13.90 -8.61
N ARG A 23 -9.31 13.09 -7.55
CA ARG A 23 -8.45 11.90 -7.36
C ARG A 23 -8.76 10.83 -8.39
N LYS A 24 -7.72 10.24 -8.97
CA LYS A 24 -7.83 9.10 -9.89
C LYS A 24 -8.44 7.90 -9.16
N VAL A 25 -9.38 7.22 -9.81
CA VAL A 25 -9.91 5.95 -9.30
C VAL A 25 -8.82 4.88 -9.38
N PRO A 26 -8.58 4.09 -8.31
CA PRO A 26 -7.53 3.08 -8.31
C PRO A 26 -7.85 1.96 -9.30
N LYS A 27 -6.81 1.51 -10.01
CA LYS A 27 -6.84 0.32 -10.87
C LYS A 27 -6.39 -0.91 -10.09
N CYS A 28 -6.80 -2.09 -10.57
CA CYS A 28 -6.27 -3.34 -10.06
C CYS A 28 -4.81 -3.52 -10.49
N GLY A 29 -3.89 -3.53 -9.52
CA GLY A 29 -2.45 -3.70 -9.78
C GLY A 29 -2.11 -5.05 -10.39
N ARG A 30 -2.75 -6.13 -9.94
CA ARG A 30 -2.55 -7.48 -10.49
C ARG A 30 -3.00 -7.58 -11.95
N CYS A 31 -4.15 -7.02 -12.31
CA CYS A 31 -4.56 -6.97 -13.72
C CYS A 31 -3.59 -6.12 -14.56
N TYR A 32 -3.16 -4.98 -14.02
CA TYR A 32 -2.29 -4.05 -14.73
C TYR A 32 -0.94 -4.66 -15.12
N ILE A 33 -0.29 -5.43 -14.25
CA ILE A 33 0.98 -6.12 -14.56
C ILE A 33 0.83 -7.23 -15.62
N HIS A 34 -0.40 -7.71 -15.82
CA HIS A 34 -0.78 -8.65 -16.88
C HIS A 34 -1.31 -7.94 -18.15
N GLY A 35 -1.27 -6.61 -18.20
CA GLY A 35 -1.72 -5.80 -19.35
C GLY A 35 -3.21 -5.49 -19.36
N VAL A 36 -3.97 -5.92 -18.34
CA VAL A 36 -5.41 -5.74 -18.28
C VAL A 36 -5.76 -4.55 -17.38
N VAL A 37 -6.55 -3.59 -17.88
CA VAL A 37 -6.94 -2.40 -17.10
C VAL A 37 -8.36 -2.57 -16.57
N ILE A 38 -8.49 -2.84 -15.27
CA ILE A 38 -9.79 -2.91 -14.57
C ILE A 38 -9.74 -2.00 -13.34
N LEU A 39 -10.84 -1.30 -13.07
CA LEU A 39 -10.99 -0.50 -11.86
C LEU A 39 -11.05 -1.41 -10.63
N LEU A 40 -10.40 -1.03 -9.54
CA LEU A 40 -10.34 -1.87 -8.35
C LEU A 40 -11.69 -1.95 -7.60
N SER A 41 -12.59 -0.98 -7.84
CA SER A 41 -13.93 -0.94 -7.24
C SER A 41 -14.71 -2.21 -7.58
N GLY A 42 -15.14 -2.98 -6.57
CA GLY A 42 -15.86 -4.24 -6.74
C GLY A 42 -15.06 -5.40 -7.35
N HIS A 43 -13.86 -5.16 -7.86
CA HIS A 43 -13.11 -6.14 -8.65
C HIS A 43 -12.27 -7.14 -7.83
N LYS A 44 -11.86 -6.79 -6.59
CA LYS A 44 -10.90 -7.60 -5.81
C LYS A 44 -11.27 -9.09 -5.69
N LYS A 45 -12.54 -9.41 -5.48
CA LYS A 45 -13.04 -10.80 -5.28
C LYS A 45 -13.16 -11.59 -6.59
N TYR A 46 -13.27 -10.89 -7.72
CA TYR A 46 -13.47 -11.48 -9.05
C TYR A 46 -12.22 -11.33 -9.92
N CYS A 47 -11.09 -11.00 -9.32
CA CYS A 47 -9.86 -10.78 -10.05
C CYS A 47 -9.32 -12.11 -10.55
N GLN A 48 -9.27 -12.27 -11.88
CA GLN A 48 -8.70 -13.46 -12.53
C GLN A 48 -7.26 -13.76 -12.08
N PHE A 49 -6.49 -12.72 -11.74
CA PHE A 49 -5.10 -12.84 -11.32
C PHE A 49 -4.92 -12.82 -9.79
N GLN A 50 -6.01 -12.92 -8.99
CA GLN A 50 -5.98 -12.79 -7.53
C GLN A 50 -4.97 -13.71 -6.85
N ASN A 51 -4.75 -14.90 -7.41
CA ASN A 51 -3.84 -15.92 -6.88
C ASN A 51 -2.68 -16.21 -7.85
N CYS A 52 -2.40 -15.32 -8.81
CA CYS A 52 -1.27 -15.50 -9.71
C CYS A 52 0.07 -15.38 -8.95
N GLU A 53 0.97 -16.34 -9.18
CA GLU A 53 2.30 -16.44 -8.55
C GLU A 53 3.46 -16.28 -9.55
N CYS A 54 3.18 -15.71 -10.74
CA CYS A 54 4.24 -15.50 -11.72
C CYS A 54 5.31 -14.49 -11.21
N PRO A 55 6.54 -14.51 -11.74
CA PRO A 55 7.63 -13.63 -11.28
C PRO A 55 7.27 -12.13 -11.30
N ARG A 56 6.48 -11.69 -12.29
CA ARG A 56 5.98 -10.30 -12.35
C ARG A 56 5.06 -9.96 -11.18
N CYS A 57 4.19 -10.88 -10.76
CA CYS A 57 3.33 -10.71 -9.58
C CYS A 57 4.16 -10.66 -8.30
N TYR A 58 5.19 -11.51 -8.17
CA TYR A 58 6.05 -11.53 -7.00
C TYR A 58 6.77 -10.18 -6.80
N ILE A 59 7.40 -9.67 -7.86
CA ILE A 59 8.08 -8.36 -7.85
C ILE A 59 7.09 -7.25 -7.51
N PHE A 60 5.92 -7.22 -8.16
CA PHE A 60 4.88 -6.22 -7.89
C PHE A 60 4.41 -6.23 -6.43
N LEU A 61 4.21 -7.41 -5.84
CA LEU A 61 3.78 -7.53 -4.44
C LEU A 61 4.87 -7.06 -3.46
N ALA A 62 6.14 -7.36 -3.76
CA ALA A 62 7.27 -6.85 -2.97
C ALA A 62 7.35 -5.32 -3.02
N GLU A 63 7.25 -4.71 -4.20
CA GLU A 63 7.19 -3.25 -4.36
C GLU A 63 5.99 -2.63 -3.64
N GLN A 64 4.82 -3.27 -3.74
CA GLN A 64 3.62 -2.84 -3.05
C GLN A 64 3.81 -2.85 -1.53
N ARG A 65 4.52 -3.85 -0.98
CA ARG A 65 4.84 -3.91 0.44
C ARG A 65 5.73 -2.74 0.86
N LEU A 66 6.79 -2.46 0.10
CA LEU A 66 7.67 -1.32 0.36
C LEU A 66 6.91 0.02 0.33
N ALA A 67 5.99 0.19 -0.61
CA ALA A 67 5.15 1.37 -0.68
C ALA A 67 4.22 1.50 0.54
N ALA A 68 3.64 0.39 1.01
CA ALA A 68 2.82 0.37 2.21
C ALA A 68 3.64 0.77 3.45
N ASP A 69 4.85 0.23 3.59
CA ASP A 69 5.74 0.55 4.72
C ASP A 69 6.16 2.04 4.70
N LYS A 70 6.52 2.59 3.53
CA LYS A 70 6.83 4.02 3.37
C LYS A 70 5.63 4.92 3.73
N ILE A 71 4.43 4.56 3.30
CA ILE A 71 3.21 5.31 3.64
C ILE A 71 2.95 5.24 5.16
N ALA A 72 3.14 4.09 5.78
CA ALA A 72 2.99 3.91 7.21
C ALA A 72 3.97 4.79 8.00
N GLN A 73 5.25 4.78 7.64
CA GLN A 73 6.28 5.64 8.24
C GLN A 73 5.93 7.13 8.11
N LYS A 74 5.56 7.57 6.90
CA LYS A 74 5.18 8.97 6.68
C LYS A 74 3.99 9.38 7.57
N ARG A 75 2.95 8.54 7.64
CA ARG A 75 1.79 8.81 8.50
C ARG A 75 2.18 8.86 9.98
N ALA A 76 3.04 7.96 10.43
CA ALA A 76 3.52 7.95 11.81
C ALA A 76 4.30 9.23 12.15
N TYR A 77 5.20 9.66 11.26
CA TYR A 77 5.95 10.91 11.39
C TYR A 77 5.04 12.14 11.46
N GLU A 78 4.08 12.29 10.53
CA GLU A 78 3.15 13.42 10.54
C GLU A 78 2.30 13.45 11.83
N LEU A 79 1.83 12.29 12.31
CA LEU A 79 1.11 12.21 13.59
C LEU A 79 1.98 12.63 14.78
N SER A 80 3.26 12.24 14.78
CA SER A 80 4.20 12.63 15.85
C SER A 80 4.43 14.14 15.88
N LYS A 81 4.59 14.76 14.70
CA LYS A 81 4.79 16.20 14.53
C LYS A 81 3.58 16.99 15.02
N LEU A 82 2.37 16.54 14.68
CA LEU A 82 1.13 17.19 15.10
C LEU A 82 0.87 17.05 16.61
N LYS A 83 1.22 15.91 17.21
CA LYS A 83 0.93 15.62 18.62
C LYS A 83 2.07 16.01 19.58
N LYS A 84 3.20 16.53 19.09
CA LYS A 84 4.44 16.76 19.87
C LYS A 84 4.88 15.51 20.65
N ILE A 85 4.61 14.33 20.10
CA ILE A 85 4.94 13.03 20.71
C ILE A 85 6.38 12.68 20.33
N SER A 86 7.17 12.21 21.30
CA SER A 86 8.59 11.89 21.11
C SER A 86 8.79 10.71 20.14
N HIS A 87 9.93 10.66 19.44
CA HIS A 87 10.25 9.62 18.47
C HIS A 87 10.21 8.18 19.04
N LEU A 88 10.36 8.05 20.37
CA LEU A 88 10.32 6.77 21.09
C LEU A 88 8.90 6.17 21.14
N GLU A 89 7.87 7.00 21.34
CA GLU A 89 6.45 6.61 21.33
C GLU A 89 5.99 6.14 19.93
N VAL A 90 6.50 6.80 18.89
CA VAL A 90 6.22 6.46 17.48
C VAL A 90 6.77 5.07 17.15
N SER A 91 7.97 4.80 17.64
CA SER A 91 8.67 3.52 17.49
C SER A 91 7.93 2.38 18.20
N ILE A 92 7.42 2.62 19.42
CA ILE A 92 6.60 1.67 20.18
C ILE A 92 5.26 1.40 19.48
N SER A 93 4.62 2.42 18.90
CA SER A 93 3.36 2.28 18.15
C SER A 93 3.54 1.47 16.85
N LEU A 94 4.62 1.70 16.12
CA LEU A 94 4.99 0.93 14.93
C LEU A 94 5.37 -0.52 15.29
N PHE A 95 6.05 -0.73 16.42
CA PHE A 95 6.39 -2.05 16.94
C PHE A 95 5.14 -2.85 17.37
N CYS A 96 4.18 -2.22 18.05
CA CYS A 96 2.90 -2.82 18.41
C CYS A 96 2.03 -3.20 17.20
N GLN A 97 2.22 -2.56 16.04
CA GLN A 97 1.51 -2.94 14.80
C GLN A 97 2.00 -4.27 14.22
N SER A 98 3.23 -4.70 14.53
CA SER A 98 3.76 -6.02 14.15
C SER A 98 3.35 -7.14 15.12
N ILE A 99 3.10 -6.81 16.39
CA ILE A 99 2.69 -7.78 17.41
C ILE A 99 1.18 -7.65 17.62
N ARG A 100 0.36 -8.37 16.84
CA ARG A 100 -1.12 -8.31 16.89
C ARG A 100 -1.78 -8.63 18.25
N SER A 101 -1.04 -8.88 19.33
CA SER A 101 -1.58 -9.58 20.50
C SER A 101 -1.22 -9.06 21.90
N VAL A 102 -0.49 -7.95 22.09
CA VAL A 102 -0.27 -7.44 23.46
C VAL A 102 -1.13 -6.20 23.69
N ASN A 103 -2.12 -6.39 24.58
CA ASN A 103 -3.07 -5.41 25.09
C ASN A 103 -2.62 -3.95 24.96
N ARG A 104 -3.29 -3.20 24.07
CA ARG A 104 -3.23 -1.73 23.96
C ARG A 104 -3.31 -1.00 25.31
N LYS A 105 -3.94 -1.61 26.31
CA LYS A 105 -4.07 -1.07 27.68
C LYS A 105 -2.75 -1.04 28.46
N LEU A 106 -1.79 -1.93 28.21
CA LEU A 106 -0.57 -2.01 29.03
C LEU A 106 0.50 -0.99 28.59
N VAL A 107 0.59 -0.73 27.29
CA VAL A 107 1.61 0.17 26.72
C VAL A 107 1.34 1.64 27.06
N ILE A 108 0.06 2.05 27.14
CA ILE A 108 -0.32 3.42 27.50
C ILE A 108 -0.06 3.71 28.99
N ILE A 109 -0.12 2.69 29.86
CA ILE A 109 0.10 2.87 31.31
C ILE A 109 1.60 3.03 31.64
N ALA A 110 2.50 2.49 30.82
CA ALA A 110 3.95 2.57 31.07
C ALA A 110 4.55 3.95 30.78
N VAL A 111 3.89 4.78 29.96
CA VAL A 111 4.38 6.11 29.58
C VAL A 111 3.97 7.17 30.61
N ALA A 112 2.89 6.96 31.35
CA ALA A 112 2.34 7.93 32.31
C ALA A 112 2.99 7.88 33.72
N LYS A 113 4.22 7.39 33.85
CA LYS A 113 4.95 7.28 35.14
C LYS A 113 6.41 7.77 35.03
N ILE A 114 6.62 8.82 34.26
CA ILE A 114 7.85 9.63 34.29
C ILE A 114 7.40 11.09 34.42
N ASP A 115 6.89 11.41 35.60
CA ASP A 115 6.84 12.74 36.26
C ASP A 115 6.50 12.48 37.74
#